data_AF-G5LN32-F1
#
_entry.id   AF-G5LN32-F1
#
_cell.length_a   1.000
_cell.length_b   1.000
_cell.length_c   1.000
_cell.angle_alpha   90.00
_cell.angle_beta   90.00
_cell.angle_gamma   90.00
#
_symmetry.space_group_name_H-M   'P 1'
#
loop_
_entity.id
_entity.type
_entity.pdbx_description
1 polymer ?
#
loop_
_entity_poly.entity_id
_entity_poly.type
_entity_poly.pdbx_seq_one_letter_code
_entity_poly.pdbx_strand_id
1 'polypeptide(L)'
;MITDKPIVKVPGCPPIPDVMSAIITYIVTFDRLPELDRMGRPLMFYGQRIHDKCYRRAHFDAGEFVESWDDDAARKGYCLYKMGCKGPTTYNACSSTRWNDGVSFPIQSGHGCLGCSENGFWDRGSFYSRVVDIPQMGTHSTADTVGLTALGVVAAGVGGHAVASALNQRKRHKQQLAQAEQQPDNEDKQA
;
A
#
# COMPACT_ATOMS: atom_id res chain seq x y z
N MET A 1 -8.03 7.87 -41.19
CA MET A 1 -8.65 8.31 -39.93
C MET A 1 -10.00 8.92 -40.26
N ILE A 2 -11.03 8.66 -39.45
CA ILE A 2 -12.31 9.37 -39.54
C ILE A 2 -12.21 10.61 -38.65
N THR A 3 -12.45 11.79 -39.20
CA THR A 3 -12.26 13.08 -38.50
C THR A 3 -13.48 14.01 -38.57
N ASP A 4 -14.53 13.62 -39.29
CA ASP A 4 -15.71 14.43 -39.62
C ASP A 4 -17.01 13.94 -38.93
N LYS A 5 -16.90 12.96 -38.03
CA LYS A 5 -18.02 12.39 -37.27
C LYS A 5 -17.70 12.33 -35.77
N PRO A 6 -18.71 12.45 -34.89
CA PRO A 6 -18.53 12.18 -33.46
C PRO A 6 -18.10 10.73 -33.23
N ILE A 7 -17.09 10.51 -32.37
CA ILE A 7 -16.59 9.18 -32.02
C ILE A 7 -16.65 9.01 -30.50
N VAL A 8 -17.50 8.10 -30.04
CA VAL A 8 -17.55 7.66 -28.64
C VAL A 8 -16.57 6.52 -28.45
N LYS A 9 -15.58 6.71 -27.60
CA LYS A 9 -14.60 5.67 -27.25
C LYS A 9 -15.12 4.90 -26.03
N VAL A 10 -15.31 3.59 -26.19
CA VAL A 10 -15.68 2.68 -25.10
C VAL A 10 -14.52 1.70 -24.90
N PRO A 11 -13.42 2.12 -24.23
CA PRO A 11 -12.21 1.31 -24.15
C PRO A 11 -12.31 0.20 -23.09
N GLY A 12 -11.38 -0.74 -23.18
CA GLY A 12 -11.33 -1.96 -22.36
C GLY A 12 -11.02 -3.16 -23.25
N CYS A 13 -10.32 -4.16 -22.72
CA CYS A 13 -9.98 -5.37 -23.46
C CYS A 13 -10.59 -6.62 -22.79
N PRO A 14 -11.91 -6.85 -22.93
CA PRO A 14 -12.93 -5.98 -23.54
C PRO A 14 -13.49 -4.93 -22.55
N PRO A 15 -14.43 -4.05 -22.97
CA PRO A 15 -15.26 -3.28 -22.04
C PRO A 15 -16.24 -4.19 -21.30
N ILE A 16 -16.75 -3.74 -20.14
CA ILE A 16 -17.71 -4.51 -19.34
C ILE A 16 -19.02 -4.68 -20.14
N PRO A 17 -19.63 -5.89 -20.18
CA PRO A 17 -20.86 -6.12 -20.95
C PRO A 17 -21.99 -5.17 -20.57
N ASP A 18 -22.24 -4.99 -19.27
CA ASP A 18 -23.32 -4.12 -18.77
C ASP A 18 -23.02 -2.64 -18.99
N VAL A 19 -21.74 -2.25 -19.12
CA VAL A 19 -21.36 -0.89 -19.52
C VAL A 19 -21.71 -0.66 -21.00
N MET A 20 -21.41 -1.63 -21.87
CA MET A 20 -21.74 -1.52 -23.29
C MET A 20 -23.25 -1.42 -23.50
N SER A 21 -24.03 -2.29 -22.87
CA SER A 21 -25.49 -2.27 -22.98
C SER A 21 -26.07 -0.99 -22.38
N ALA A 22 -25.58 -0.53 -21.22
CA ALA A 22 -26.04 0.72 -20.60
C ALA A 22 -25.76 1.96 -21.46
N ILE A 23 -24.66 1.99 -22.21
CA ILE A 23 -24.39 3.09 -23.15
C ILE A 23 -25.39 3.07 -24.31
N ILE A 24 -25.70 1.90 -24.87
CA ILE A 24 -26.68 1.76 -25.95
C ILE A 24 -28.07 2.19 -25.46
N THR A 25 -28.50 1.69 -24.29
CA THR A 25 -29.80 2.06 -23.72
C THR A 25 -29.87 3.55 -23.41
N TYR A 26 -28.79 4.15 -22.89
CA TYR A 26 -28.73 5.61 -22.69
C TYR A 26 -29.00 6.37 -23.99
N ILE A 27 -28.32 6.01 -25.09
CA ILE A 27 -28.48 6.71 -26.37
C ILE A 27 -29.92 6.55 -26.89
N VAL A 28 -30.47 5.33 -26.84
CA VAL A 28 -31.84 5.07 -27.33
C VAL A 28 -32.90 5.76 -26.47
N THR A 29 -32.75 5.74 -25.15
CA THR A 29 -33.74 6.30 -24.22
C THR A 29 -33.73 7.83 -24.21
N PHE A 30 -32.56 8.45 -24.29
CA PHE A 30 -32.41 9.91 -24.17
C PHE A 30 -32.20 10.63 -25.51
N ASP A 31 -32.15 9.89 -26.63
CA ASP A 31 -31.93 10.40 -27.98
C ASP A 31 -30.73 11.36 -28.09
N ARG A 32 -29.65 11.03 -27.37
CA ARG A 32 -28.42 11.84 -27.33
C ARG A 32 -27.19 11.02 -26.97
N LEU A 33 -26.02 11.50 -27.38
CA LEU A 33 -24.74 10.92 -26.94
C LEU A 33 -24.50 11.21 -25.45
N PRO A 34 -23.84 10.29 -24.71
CA PRO A 34 -23.45 10.55 -23.33
C PRO A 34 -22.41 11.68 -23.26
N GLU A 35 -22.33 12.36 -22.12
CA GLU A 35 -21.24 13.29 -21.86
C GLU A 35 -19.91 12.55 -21.87
N LEU A 36 -18.93 13.12 -22.58
CA LEU A 36 -17.63 12.50 -22.80
C LEU A 36 -16.54 13.30 -22.09
N ASP A 37 -15.50 12.60 -21.62
CA ASP A 37 -14.26 13.25 -21.21
C ASP A 37 -13.48 13.79 -22.42
N ARG A 38 -12.37 14.49 -22.15
CA ARG A 38 -11.48 15.04 -23.18
C ARG A 38 -10.86 14.00 -24.12
N MET A 39 -10.91 12.71 -23.78
CA MET A 39 -10.45 11.61 -24.62
C MET A 39 -11.59 10.98 -25.42
N GLY A 40 -12.83 11.43 -25.23
CA GLY A 40 -14.03 10.93 -25.90
C GLY A 40 -14.67 9.72 -25.22
N ARG A 41 -14.42 9.50 -23.91
CA ARG A 41 -14.95 8.35 -23.16
C ARG A 41 -16.19 8.75 -22.33
N PRO A 42 -17.26 7.95 -22.25
CA PRO A 42 -18.44 8.26 -21.45
C PRO A 42 -18.13 8.49 -19.96
N LEU A 43 -18.44 9.69 -19.44
CA LEU A 43 -18.12 10.09 -18.06
C LEU A 43 -18.73 9.15 -17.01
N MET A 44 -19.92 8.62 -17.28
CA MET A 44 -20.66 7.75 -16.35
C MET A 44 -19.90 6.46 -15.98
N PHE A 45 -18.99 5.96 -16.82
CA PHE A 45 -18.22 4.74 -16.57
C PHE A 45 -16.70 4.94 -16.57
N TYR A 46 -16.21 6.02 -17.18
CA TYR A 46 -14.78 6.31 -17.31
C TYR A 46 -14.35 7.60 -16.61
N GLY A 47 -15.23 8.22 -15.80
CA GLY A 47 -14.93 9.45 -15.06
C GLY A 47 -14.09 9.24 -13.78
N GLN A 48 -13.99 8.02 -13.28
CA GLN A 48 -13.25 7.67 -12.07
C GLN A 48 -12.22 6.57 -12.34
N ARG A 49 -11.15 6.54 -11.54
CA ARG A 49 -10.14 5.49 -11.62
C ARG A 49 -10.60 4.26 -10.85
N ILE A 50 -10.12 3.09 -11.27
CA ILE A 50 -10.31 1.82 -10.56
C ILE A 50 -9.91 1.95 -9.08
N HIS A 51 -8.79 2.61 -8.82
CA HIS A 51 -8.27 2.77 -7.46
C HIS A 51 -9.14 3.67 -6.56
N ASP A 52 -9.91 4.58 -7.13
CA ASP A 52 -10.74 5.53 -6.38
C ASP A 52 -12.03 4.87 -5.86
N LYS A 53 -12.39 3.69 -6.38
CA LYS A 53 -13.53 2.87 -5.94
C LYS A 53 -13.14 1.42 -5.61
N CYS A 54 -11.85 1.14 -5.44
CA CYS A 54 -11.37 -0.21 -5.14
C CYS A 54 -11.72 -0.61 -3.69
N TYR A 55 -12.33 -1.78 -3.51
CA TYR A 55 -12.67 -2.27 -2.16
C TYR A 55 -11.43 -2.60 -1.30
N ARG A 56 -10.27 -2.89 -1.93
CA ARG A 56 -8.98 -3.12 -1.24
C ARG A 56 -8.24 -1.82 -0.89
N ARG A 57 -8.88 -0.65 -1.07
CA ARG A 57 -8.24 0.66 -0.85
C ARG A 57 -7.82 0.87 0.61
N ALA A 58 -8.60 0.37 1.57
CA ALA A 58 -8.23 0.41 2.98
C ALA A 58 -6.85 -0.23 3.26
N HIS A 59 -6.58 -1.39 2.65
CA HIS A 59 -5.28 -2.05 2.76
C HIS A 59 -4.15 -1.24 2.11
N PHE A 60 -4.42 -0.61 0.95
CA PHE A 60 -3.44 0.29 0.32
C PHE A 60 -3.06 1.44 1.24
N ASP A 61 -4.07 2.11 1.83
CA ASP A 61 -3.90 3.26 2.71
C ASP A 61 -3.22 2.85 4.03
N ALA A 62 -3.43 1.62 4.51
CA ALA A 62 -2.74 1.08 5.68
C ALA A 62 -1.27 0.67 5.42
N GLY A 63 -0.89 0.44 4.16
CA GLY A 63 0.41 -0.12 3.79
C GLY A 63 0.46 -1.65 3.81
N GLU A 64 -0.71 -2.29 3.73
CA GLU A 64 -0.91 -3.73 3.75
C GLU A 64 -0.97 -4.28 2.31
N PHE A 65 0.10 -4.97 1.90
CA PHE A 65 0.28 -5.41 0.52
C PHE A 65 0.54 -6.90 0.42
N VAL A 66 0.07 -7.46 -0.69
CA VAL A 66 0.57 -8.74 -1.20
C VAL A 66 2.00 -8.51 -1.71
N GLU A 67 2.93 -9.39 -1.32
CA GLU A 67 4.33 -9.32 -1.73
C GLU A 67 4.73 -10.48 -2.64
N SER A 68 4.03 -11.62 -2.53
CA SER A 68 4.17 -12.75 -3.44
C SER A 68 2.82 -13.44 -3.65
N TRP A 69 2.68 -14.17 -4.77
CA TRP A 69 1.44 -14.89 -5.05
C TRP A 69 1.18 -15.97 -3.99
N ASP A 70 -0.07 -16.03 -3.53
CA ASP A 70 -0.54 -16.96 -2.49
C ASP A 70 0.10 -16.80 -1.10
N ASP A 71 0.72 -15.65 -0.80
CA ASP A 71 1.08 -15.32 0.58
C ASP A 71 -0.15 -15.08 1.47
N ASP A 72 0.06 -14.96 2.78
CA ASP A 72 -1.03 -14.73 3.73
C ASP A 72 -1.78 -13.41 3.46
N ALA A 73 -1.09 -12.41 2.91
CA ALA A 73 -1.71 -11.15 2.52
C ALA A 73 -2.66 -11.34 1.32
N ALA A 74 -2.29 -12.17 0.35
CA ALA A 74 -3.14 -12.52 -0.79
C ALA A 74 -4.39 -13.26 -0.34
N ARG A 75 -4.24 -14.22 0.57
CA ARG A 75 -5.34 -15.00 1.17
C ARG A 75 -6.30 -14.13 1.99
N LYS A 76 -5.81 -13.04 2.57
CA LYS A 76 -6.61 -12.04 3.29
C LYS A 76 -7.21 -10.95 2.38
N GLY A 77 -6.88 -10.95 1.09
CA GLY A 77 -7.39 -9.95 0.15
C GLY A 77 -6.73 -8.58 0.26
N TYR A 78 -5.47 -8.51 0.69
CA TYR A 78 -4.69 -7.26 0.78
C TYR A 78 -4.42 -6.62 -0.58
N CYS A 79 -3.89 -5.39 -0.57
CA CYS A 79 -3.71 -4.61 -1.79
C CYS A 79 -2.65 -5.22 -2.73
N LEU A 80 -2.96 -5.21 -4.03
CA LEU A 80 -2.11 -5.75 -5.10
C LEU A 80 -1.15 -4.71 -5.71
N TYR A 81 -0.97 -3.55 -5.08
CA TYR A 81 -0.10 -2.50 -5.61
C TYR A 81 1.35 -2.96 -5.79
N LYS A 82 1.93 -3.65 -4.79
CA LYS A 82 3.29 -4.20 -4.88
C LYS A 82 3.42 -5.31 -5.93
N MET A 83 2.31 -5.93 -6.31
CA MET A 83 2.22 -6.91 -7.41
C MET A 83 2.03 -6.27 -8.80
N GLY A 84 2.10 -4.93 -8.89
CA GLY A 84 2.09 -4.18 -10.14
C GLY A 84 0.71 -3.68 -10.61
N CYS A 85 -0.32 -3.74 -9.74
CA CYS A 85 -1.66 -3.24 -10.08
C CYS A 85 -1.64 -1.80 -10.61
N LYS A 86 -2.14 -1.61 -11.84
CA LYS A 86 -2.25 -0.33 -12.57
C LYS A 86 -3.56 0.42 -12.31
N GLY A 87 -4.37 -0.07 -11.36
CA GLY A 87 -5.63 0.57 -10.96
C GLY A 87 -5.50 2.07 -10.64
N PRO A 88 -4.40 2.55 -10.02
CA PRO A 88 -4.19 3.98 -9.74
C PRO A 88 -4.15 4.90 -10.95
N THR A 89 -3.90 4.38 -12.15
CA THR A 89 -3.80 5.16 -13.39
C THR A 89 -4.81 4.72 -14.45
N THR A 90 -5.81 3.91 -14.08
CA THR A 90 -6.75 3.30 -15.03
C THR A 90 -8.17 3.76 -14.76
N TYR A 91 -8.82 4.37 -15.76
CA TYR A 91 -10.22 4.78 -15.70
C TYR A 91 -11.11 3.69 -16.29
N ASN A 92 -12.03 3.17 -15.48
CA ASN A 92 -13.05 2.18 -15.87
C ASN A 92 -14.01 1.95 -14.69
N ALA A 93 -15.06 1.16 -14.89
CA ALA A 93 -16.06 0.82 -13.89
C ALA A 93 -15.85 -0.56 -13.22
N CYS A 94 -14.70 -1.22 -13.44
CA CYS A 94 -14.51 -2.60 -12.97
C CYS A 94 -14.59 -2.76 -11.44
N SER A 95 -14.24 -1.74 -10.66
CA SER A 95 -14.31 -1.80 -9.19
C SER A 95 -15.68 -1.42 -8.62
N SER A 96 -16.55 -0.80 -9.42
CA SER A 96 -17.91 -0.42 -9.03
C SER A 96 -18.94 -1.37 -9.64
N THR A 97 -19.09 -1.35 -10.97
CA THR A 97 -20.00 -2.21 -11.74
C THR A 97 -19.57 -3.67 -11.71
N ARG A 98 -18.26 -3.94 -11.68
CA ARG A 98 -17.67 -5.28 -11.80
C ARG A 98 -17.99 -5.93 -13.16
N TRP A 99 -17.69 -7.21 -13.29
CA TRP A 99 -17.83 -8.00 -14.51
C TRP A 99 -18.81 -9.15 -14.30
N ASN A 100 -19.48 -9.52 -15.39
CA ASN A 100 -20.37 -10.68 -15.49
C ASN A 100 -21.49 -10.63 -14.45
N ASP A 101 -22.45 -9.70 -14.61
CA ASP A 101 -23.56 -9.51 -13.67
C ASP A 101 -23.08 -9.25 -12.23
N GLY A 102 -22.02 -8.45 -12.13
CA GLY A 102 -21.47 -8.03 -10.85
C GLY A 102 -20.69 -9.11 -10.08
N VAL A 103 -20.37 -10.27 -10.67
CA VAL A 103 -19.75 -11.41 -9.98
C VAL A 103 -18.33 -11.11 -9.48
N SER A 104 -17.44 -10.64 -10.35
CA SER A 104 -16.04 -10.36 -9.96
C SER A 104 -15.41 -9.29 -10.85
N PHE A 105 -14.14 -8.99 -10.64
CA PHE A 105 -13.27 -8.23 -11.52
C PHE A 105 -11.81 -8.59 -11.20
N PRO A 106 -10.80 -8.21 -12.02
CA PRO A 106 -9.44 -8.73 -11.88
C PRO A 106 -8.86 -8.66 -10.46
N ILE A 107 -9.01 -7.53 -9.78
CA ILE A 107 -8.46 -7.31 -8.42
C ILE A 107 -9.17 -8.22 -7.40
N GLN A 108 -10.49 -8.40 -7.52
CA GLN A 108 -11.23 -9.31 -6.64
C GLN A 108 -10.77 -10.75 -6.82
N SER A 109 -10.51 -11.17 -8.06
CA SER A 109 -9.95 -12.49 -8.39
C SER A 109 -8.44 -12.61 -8.11
N GLY A 110 -7.82 -11.65 -7.45
CA GLY A 110 -6.44 -11.74 -6.97
C GLY A 110 -5.36 -11.24 -7.95
N HIS A 111 -5.72 -10.76 -9.14
CA HIS A 111 -4.75 -10.21 -10.09
C HIS A 111 -4.80 -8.68 -10.15
N GLY A 112 -3.63 -8.04 -10.18
CA GLY A 112 -3.55 -6.59 -10.35
C GLY A 112 -4.22 -6.13 -11.66
N CYS A 113 -4.84 -4.96 -11.64
CA CYS A 113 -5.35 -4.34 -12.87
C CYS A 113 -4.19 -4.13 -13.85
N LEU A 114 -4.40 -4.46 -15.12
CA LEU A 114 -3.39 -4.31 -16.18
C LEU A 114 -3.40 -2.92 -16.83
N GLY A 115 -4.47 -2.15 -16.63
CA GLY A 115 -4.69 -0.88 -17.33
C GLY A 115 -5.29 -1.01 -18.72
N CYS A 116 -6.01 -2.10 -19.01
CA CYS A 116 -6.49 -2.42 -20.35
C CYS A 116 -7.50 -1.44 -20.99
N SER A 117 -7.99 -0.44 -20.26
CA SER A 117 -8.80 0.66 -20.80
C SER A 117 -8.01 1.95 -21.06
N GLU A 118 -6.70 1.96 -20.79
CA GLU A 118 -5.83 3.11 -21.02
C GLU A 118 -5.02 2.97 -22.29
N ASN A 119 -4.74 4.11 -22.91
CA ASN A 119 -3.95 4.14 -24.14
C ASN A 119 -2.50 3.68 -23.90
N GLY A 120 -2.02 2.79 -24.77
CA GLY A 120 -0.66 2.27 -24.75
C GLY A 120 -0.34 1.37 -23.56
N PHE A 121 -1.34 0.78 -22.88
CA PHE A 121 -1.11 0.04 -21.64
C PHE A 121 -0.14 -1.13 -21.75
N TRP A 122 -0.03 -1.75 -22.94
CA TRP A 122 0.93 -2.82 -23.23
C TRP A 122 2.39 -2.36 -23.11
N ASP A 123 2.67 -1.09 -23.42
CA ASP A 123 4.03 -0.54 -23.50
C ASP A 123 4.41 0.28 -22.24
N ARG A 124 3.60 0.24 -21.18
CA ARG A 124 3.88 0.95 -19.91
C ARG A 124 4.74 0.12 -18.94
N GLY A 125 5.68 -0.64 -19.49
CA GLY A 125 6.51 -1.59 -18.75
C GLY A 125 5.74 -2.82 -18.30
N SER A 126 6.41 -3.68 -17.51
CA SER A 126 5.81 -4.94 -17.06
C SER A 126 4.55 -4.71 -16.23
N PHE A 127 3.55 -5.60 -16.41
CA PHE A 127 2.36 -5.61 -15.58
C PHE A 127 2.66 -5.83 -14.09
N TYR A 128 3.78 -6.49 -13.77
CA TYR A 128 4.19 -6.79 -12.40
C TYR A 128 5.12 -5.73 -11.79
N SER A 129 5.57 -4.76 -12.58
CA SER A 129 6.30 -3.60 -12.06
C SER A 129 5.33 -2.62 -11.40
N ARG A 130 5.75 -2.00 -10.30
CA ARG A 130 4.94 -0.98 -9.61
C ARG A 130 4.72 0.23 -10.52
N VAL A 131 3.56 0.87 -10.36
CA VAL A 131 3.34 2.21 -10.92
C VAL A 131 4.25 3.16 -10.15
N VAL A 132 5.22 3.74 -10.82
CA VAL A 132 5.99 4.87 -10.26
C VAL A 132 5.11 6.13 -10.32
N ASP A 133 5.26 7.05 -9.38
CA ASP A 133 4.48 8.31 -9.28
C ASP A 133 3.10 8.25 -8.58
N ILE A 134 2.80 7.19 -7.82
CA ILE A 134 1.67 7.20 -6.89
C ILE A 134 2.18 7.50 -5.48
N PRO A 135 1.79 8.65 -4.85
CA PRO A 135 2.15 8.91 -3.47
C PRO A 135 1.49 7.86 -2.58
N GLN A 136 2.31 6.98 -2.00
CA GLN A 136 1.88 5.93 -1.09
C GLN A 136 2.52 6.19 0.27
N MET A 137 1.69 6.47 1.26
CA MET A 137 2.07 6.58 2.66
C MET A 137 1.14 5.66 3.45
N GLY A 138 1.67 4.54 3.94
CA GLY A 138 0.88 3.57 4.69
C GLY A 138 0.69 4.05 6.12
N THR A 139 -0.54 4.33 6.56
CA THR A 139 -0.82 4.89 7.89
C THR A 139 -0.36 3.94 9.00
N HIS A 140 -0.72 2.66 8.91
CA HIS A 140 -0.32 1.65 9.90
C HIS A 140 1.16 1.31 9.77
N SER A 141 1.64 1.04 8.56
CA SER A 141 3.07 0.72 8.34
C SER A 141 4.00 1.83 8.83
N THR A 142 3.62 3.10 8.65
CA THR A 142 4.38 4.24 9.18
C THR A 142 4.33 4.28 10.71
N ALA A 143 3.14 4.11 11.30
CA ALA A 143 2.96 4.09 12.75
C ALA A 143 3.76 2.95 13.41
N ASP A 144 3.73 1.74 12.85
CA ASP A 144 4.49 0.59 13.33
C ASP A 144 5.99 0.84 13.26
N THR A 145 6.47 1.42 12.16
CA THR A 145 7.90 1.75 11.99
C THR A 145 8.35 2.75 13.05
N VAL A 146 7.56 3.81 13.29
CA VAL A 146 7.85 4.81 14.33
C VAL A 146 7.82 4.17 15.72
N GLY A 147 6.80 3.37 16.02
CA GLY A 147 6.65 2.69 17.31
C GLY A 147 7.81 1.73 17.60
N LEU A 148 8.19 0.91 16.62
CA LEU A 148 9.28 -0.05 16.75
C LEU A 148 10.65 0.66 16.88
N THR A 149 10.86 1.74 16.13
CA THR A 149 12.07 2.56 16.22
C THR A 149 12.19 3.21 17.61
N ALA A 150 11.12 3.82 18.10
CA ALA A 150 11.10 4.43 19.43
C ALA A 150 11.37 3.40 20.53
N LEU A 151 10.76 2.23 20.44
CA LEU A 151 10.99 1.12 21.37
C LEU A 151 12.46 0.66 21.34
N GLY A 152 13.05 0.53 20.14
CA GLY A 152 14.47 0.18 19.97
C GLY A 152 15.41 1.20 20.63
N VAL A 153 15.15 2.50 20.48
CA VAL A 153 15.93 3.58 21.11
C VAL A 153 15.85 3.49 22.63
N VAL A 154 14.65 3.36 23.19
CA VAL A 154 14.46 3.26 24.64
C VAL A 154 15.13 2.01 25.20
N ALA A 155 14.96 0.85 24.55
CA ALA A 155 15.56 -0.41 24.96
C ALA A 155 17.10 -0.33 24.96
N ALA A 156 17.70 0.26 23.92
CA ALA A 156 19.14 0.46 23.84
C ALA A 156 19.65 1.42 24.94
N GLY A 157 18.91 2.51 25.22
CA GLY A 157 19.25 3.45 26.27
C GLY A 157 19.21 2.82 27.66
N VAL A 158 18.12 2.11 27.99
CA VAL A 158 17.96 1.42 29.27
C VAL A 158 18.99 0.29 29.42
N GLY A 159 19.18 -0.53 28.39
CA GLY A 159 20.17 -1.61 28.40
C GLY A 159 21.60 -1.07 28.57
N GLY A 160 21.97 -0.02 27.84
CA GLY A 160 23.25 0.65 27.96
C GLY A 160 23.49 1.22 29.36
N HIS A 161 22.48 1.87 29.94
CA HIS A 161 22.55 2.39 31.31
C HIS A 161 22.74 1.26 32.35
N ALA A 162 22.01 0.16 32.22
CA ALA A 162 22.12 -0.98 33.12
C ALA A 162 23.52 -1.63 33.07
N VAL A 163 24.08 -1.83 31.87
CA VAL A 163 25.44 -2.37 31.69
C VAL A 163 26.49 -1.43 32.29
N ALA A 164 26.40 -0.12 32.01
CA ALA A 164 27.31 0.87 32.56
C ALA A 164 27.26 0.92 34.10
N SER A 165 26.06 0.86 34.68
CA SER A 165 25.86 0.84 36.13
C SER A 165 26.49 -0.39 36.78
N ALA A 166 26.28 -1.58 36.21
CA ALA A 166 26.86 -2.83 36.72
C ALA A 166 28.39 -2.83 36.67
N LEU A 167 29.00 -2.31 35.60
CA LEU A 167 30.45 -2.16 35.50
C LEU A 167 31.00 -1.16 36.53
N ASN A 168 30.31 -0.02 36.72
CA ASN A 168 30.70 0.98 37.69
C ASN A 168 30.59 0.47 39.12
N GLN A 169 29.53 -0.28 39.46
CA GLN A 169 29.36 -0.90 40.77
C GLN A 169 30.44 -1.95 41.06
N ARG A 170 30.78 -2.80 40.08
CA ARG A 170 31.92 -3.75 40.20
C ARG A 170 33.24 -3.03 40.43
N LYS A 171 33.48 -1.90 39.73
CA LYS A 171 34.69 -1.09 39.91
C LYS A 171 34.75 -0.49 41.32
N ARG A 172 33.64 0.09 41.81
CA ARG A 172 33.53 0.60 43.18
C ARG A 172 33.76 -0.48 44.24
N HIS A 173 33.17 -1.67 44.07
CA HIS A 173 33.37 -2.80 44.97
C HIS A 173 34.84 -3.26 45.02
N LYS A 174 35.51 -3.35 43.85
CA LYS A 174 36.96 -3.65 43.80
C LYS A 174 37.80 -2.58 44.50
N GLN A 175 37.46 -1.30 44.36
CA GLN A 175 38.16 -0.21 45.04
C GLN A 175 37.98 -0.28 46.56
N GLN A 176 36.78 -0.59 47.04
CA GLN A 176 36.51 -0.78 48.48
C GLN A 176 37.28 -1.98 49.05
N LEU A 177 37.33 -3.11 48.35
CA LEU A 177 38.13 -4.27 48.75
C LEU A 177 39.62 -3.92 48.84
N ALA A 178 40.17 -3.24 47.82
CA ALA A 178 41.57 -2.84 47.81
C ALA A 178 41.92 -1.83 48.94
N GLN A 179 40.97 -0.97 49.32
CA GLN A 179 41.13 -0.05 50.45
C GLN A 179 41.07 -0.78 51.80
N ALA A 180 40.18 -1.76 51.95
CA ALA A 180 40.08 -2.60 53.15
C ALA A 180 41.34 -3.47 53.36
N GLU A 181 41.96 -3.94 52.27
CA GLU A 181 43.20 -4.73 52.30
C GLU A 181 44.45 -3.88 52.61
N GLN A 182 44.36 -2.55 52.44
CA GLN A 182 45.44 -1.60 52.72
C GLN A 182 45.34 -0.91 54.10
N GLN A 183 44.34 -1.25 54.92
CA GLN A 183 44.20 -0.72 56.27
C GLN A 183 44.86 -1.71 57.26
N PRO A 184 46.07 -1.44 57.77
CA PRO A 184 46.71 -2.33 58.73
C PRO A 184 45.96 -2.27 60.07
N ASP A 185 45.78 -3.43 60.70
CA ASP A 185 45.23 -3.57 62.05
C ASP A 185 45.90 -2.57 63.00
N ASN A 186 45.13 -1.60 63.46
CA ASN A 186 45.53 -0.67 64.50
C ASN A 186 44.49 -0.72 65.62
N GLU A 187 44.34 -1.92 66.20
CA GLU A 187 43.69 -2.13 67.50
C GLU A 187 44.68 -2.84 68.43
N ASP A 188 45.68 -2.09 68.90
CA ASP A 188 46.32 -2.39 70.17
C ASP A 188 46.88 -1.09 70.77
N LYS A 189 46.21 -0.57 71.81
CA LYS A 189 46.65 0.37 72.86
C LYS A 189 45.63 1.46 73.20
N GLN A 190 44.95 1.27 74.33
CA GLN A 190 44.76 2.23 75.43
C GLN A 190 44.03 1.45 76.54
N ALA A 191 44.78 0.92 77.53
CA ALA A 191 45.16 1.56 78.79
C ALA A 191 44.03 1.54 79.83
#